data_AF-A0A2N5J320-F1
#
_entry.id   AF-A0A2N5J320-F1
#
_cell.length_a   1.000
_cell.length_b   1.000
_cell.length_c   1.000
_cell.angle_alpha   90.00
_cell.angle_beta   90.00
_cell.angle_gamma   90.00
#
_symmetry.space_group_name_H-M   'P 1'
#
loop_
_entity.id
_entity.type
_entity.pdbx_description
1 polymer ?
#
loop_
_entity_poly.entity_id
_entity_poly.type
_entity_poly.pdbx_seq_one_letter_code
_entity_poly.pdbx_strand_id
1 'polypeptide(L)'
;MTSVSDDVALTMDQMPLGEDGLIDFRRLAVDLIETVINHAMELEADELPGEGNRRNGYRERRLKTVIGEITLRVPKLREDTYFPERVMRPYSRVDRAMVGVVSKSYVNGMSTRKIEKVA
;
A
#
# COMPACT_ATOMS: atom_id res chain seq x y z
N MET A 1 5.58 17.10 -19.20
CA MET A 1 6.55 16.49 -18.27
C MET A 1 6.35 17.18 -16.93
N THR A 2 5.31 16.77 -16.20
CA THR A 2 5.10 17.23 -14.83
C THR A 2 6.16 16.56 -13.96
N SER A 3 6.84 17.38 -13.16
CA SER A 3 7.80 16.98 -12.13
C SER A 3 7.18 15.90 -11.24
N VAL A 4 7.64 14.67 -11.38
CA VAL A 4 7.26 13.53 -10.50
C VAL A 4 7.82 13.71 -9.08
N SER A 5 8.66 14.73 -8.87
CA SER A 5 9.38 15.00 -7.62
C SER A 5 8.55 15.67 -6.52
N ASP A 6 7.37 16.23 -6.82
CA ASP A 6 6.60 17.03 -5.85
C ASP A 6 5.63 16.21 -4.97
N ASP A 7 5.30 14.97 -5.35
CA ASP A 7 4.32 14.15 -4.62
C ASP A 7 4.84 13.52 -3.31
N VAL A 8 6.16 13.52 -3.09
CA VAL A 8 6.80 12.93 -1.89
C VAL A 8 7.19 14.00 -0.85
N ALA A 9 7.14 15.28 -1.23
CA ALA A 9 7.47 16.39 -0.34
C ALA A 9 6.26 16.80 0.51
N LEU A 10 6.00 16.07 1.60
CA LEU A 10 5.01 16.48 2.60
C LEU A 10 5.55 17.64 3.45
N THR A 11 4.97 18.83 3.31
CA THR A 11 5.20 19.93 4.24
C THR A 11 4.46 19.70 5.56
N MET A 12 4.89 20.35 6.65
CA MET A 12 4.22 20.22 7.96
C MET A 12 2.73 20.58 7.93
N ASP A 13 2.33 21.49 7.04
CA ASP A 13 0.95 21.93 6.85
C ASP A 13 0.06 20.90 6.13
N GLN A 14 0.68 19.92 5.46
CA GLN A 14 0.00 18.85 4.74
C GLN A 14 -0.12 17.56 5.56
N MET A 15 0.43 17.54 6.78
CA MET A 15 0.36 16.37 7.64
C MET A 15 -1.08 16.15 8.14
N PRO A 16 -1.55 14.90 8.20
CA PRO A 16 -2.86 14.63 8.76
C PRO A 16 -2.87 14.99 10.25
N LEU A 17 -3.83 15.81 10.64
CA LEU A 17 -4.04 16.20 12.03
C LEU A 17 -5.17 15.37 12.64
N GLY A 18 -5.01 15.05 13.93
CA GLY A 18 -6.05 14.50 14.78
C GLY A 18 -7.03 15.56 15.27
N GLU A 19 -8.03 15.12 16.04
CA GLU A 19 -9.06 16.00 16.63
C GLU A 19 -8.50 17.00 17.65
N ASP A 20 -7.33 16.70 18.22
CA ASP A 20 -6.58 17.52 19.17
C ASP A 20 -5.62 18.52 18.49
N GLY A 21 -5.56 18.54 17.17
CA GLY A 21 -4.66 19.39 16.39
C GLY A 21 -3.21 18.92 16.38
N LEU A 22 -2.91 17.73 16.90
CA LEU A 22 -1.59 17.09 16.78
C LEU A 22 -1.53 16.21 15.53
N ILE A 23 -0.33 15.85 15.09
CA ILE A 23 -0.16 14.97 13.92
C ILE A 23 -0.70 13.56 14.25
N ASP A 24 -1.61 13.06 13.42
CA ASP A 24 -2.06 11.68 13.45
C ASP A 24 -1.01 10.80 12.74
N PHE A 25 -0.09 10.24 13.52
CA PHE A 25 0.95 9.36 13.02
C PHE A 25 0.43 8.09 12.34
N ARG A 26 -0.76 7.60 12.72
CA ARG A 26 -1.33 6.42 12.07
C ARG A 26 -1.76 6.76 10.66
N ARG A 27 -2.53 7.84 10.50
CA ARG A 27 -2.97 8.31 9.19
C ARG A 27 -1.79 8.72 8.33
N LEU A 28 -0.81 9.43 8.90
CA LEU A 28 0.43 9.78 8.22
C LEU A 28 1.17 8.54 7.71
N ALA A 29 1.30 7.50 8.52
CA ALA A 29 1.96 6.27 8.10
C ALA A 29 1.24 5.58 6.94
N VAL A 30 -0.10 5.54 6.96
CA VAL A 30 -0.92 4.98 5.88
C VAL A 30 -0.70 5.76 4.58
N ASP A 31 -0.83 7.10 4.64
CA ASP A 31 -0.71 7.98 3.47
C ASP A 31 0.71 7.94 2.86
N LEU A 32 1.74 7.92 3.71
CA LEU A 32 3.14 7.82 3.29
C LEU A 32 3.43 6.47 2.62
N ILE A 33 2.98 5.37 3.22
CA ILE A 33 3.19 4.03 2.66
C ILE A 33 2.44 3.87 1.34
N GLU A 34 1.21 4.38 1.25
CA GLU A 34 0.46 4.39 -0.01
C GLU A 34 1.22 5.15 -1.10
N THR A 35 1.69 6.36 -0.80
CA THR A 35 2.43 7.21 -1.74
C THR A 35 3.72 6.55 -2.21
N VAL A 36 4.55 6.08 -1.27
CA VAL A 36 5.85 5.47 -1.57
C VAL A 36 5.68 4.18 -2.38
N ILE A 37 4.75 3.31 -2.00
CA ILE A 37 4.53 2.06 -2.73
C ILE A 37 3.98 2.35 -4.13
N ASN A 38 3.01 3.24 -4.26
CA ASN A 38 2.46 3.62 -5.58
C ASN A 38 3.54 4.18 -6.49
N HIS A 39 4.41 5.05 -5.97
CA HIS A 39 5.52 5.61 -6.74
C HIS A 39 6.56 4.55 -7.11
N ALA A 40 6.93 3.65 -6.18
CA ALA A 40 7.86 2.56 -6.48
C ALA A 40 7.32 1.61 -7.56
N MET A 41 6.02 1.31 -7.54
CA MET A 41 5.37 0.51 -8.60
C MET A 41 5.41 1.23 -9.95
N GLU A 42 5.27 2.56 -9.98
CA GLU A 42 5.37 3.34 -11.21
C GLU A 42 6.77 3.27 -11.81
N LEU A 43 7.82 3.39 -10.98
CA LEU A 43 9.21 3.26 -11.41
C LEU A 43 9.51 1.85 -11.94
N GLU A 44 9.10 0.81 -11.21
CA GLU A 44 9.28 -0.59 -11.63
C GLU A 44 8.58 -0.87 -12.97
N ALA A 45 7.40 -0.28 -13.17
CA ALA A 45 6.66 -0.43 -14.43
C ALA A 45 7.33 0.30 -15.62
N ASP A 46 8.02 1.41 -15.38
CA ASP A 46 8.74 2.17 -16.43
C ASP A 46 10.06 1.48 -16.83
N GLU A 47 10.65 0.67 -15.96
CA GLU A 47 11.88 -0.11 -16.24
C GLU A 47 11.62 -1.41 -17.03
N LEU A 48 10.36 -1.87 -17.12
CA LEU A 48 10.05 -3.13 -17.78
C LEU A 48 10.25 -3.06 -19.30
N PRO A 49 10.96 -4.04 -19.90
CA PRO A 49 11.27 -4.03 -21.32
C PRO A 49 10.02 -4.22 -22.18
N GLY A 50 9.83 -3.31 -23.14
CA GLY A 50 8.80 -3.40 -24.18
C GLY A 50 8.88 -2.17 -25.08
N GLU A 51 9.31 -2.34 -26.33
CA GLU A 51 9.36 -1.25 -27.30
C GLU A 51 7.95 -0.70 -27.52
N GLY A 52 7.65 0.49 -26.96
CA GLY A 52 6.35 1.13 -27.10
C GLY A 52 5.34 0.79 -26.00
N ASN A 53 5.76 0.10 -24.93
CA ASN A 53 4.89 -0.15 -23.79
C ASN A 53 4.55 1.18 -23.09
N ARG A 54 3.35 1.69 -23.37
CA ARG A 54 2.81 2.91 -22.77
C ARG A 54 1.77 2.52 -21.74
N ARG A 55 1.95 2.97 -20.49
CA ARG A 55 0.98 2.83 -19.41
C ARG A 55 -0.44 3.17 -19.88
N ASN A 56 -1.40 2.30 -19.54
CA ASN A 56 -2.82 2.44 -19.88
C ASN A 56 -3.67 2.64 -18.61
N GLY A 57 -3.24 3.58 -17.77
CA GLY A 57 -3.84 3.86 -16.47
C GLY A 57 -3.53 2.81 -15.42
N TYR A 58 -4.39 2.71 -14.41
CA TYR A 58 -4.16 1.92 -13.19
C TYR A 58 -5.33 0.97 -12.89
N ARG A 59 -5.04 -0.08 -12.11
CA ARG A 59 -6.02 -0.93 -11.42
C ARG A 59 -5.94 -0.59 -9.93
N GLU A 60 -7.02 -0.05 -9.38
CA GLU A 60 -7.09 0.18 -7.94
C GLU A 60 -7.28 -1.14 -7.20
N ARG A 61 -6.53 -1.30 -6.11
CA ARG A 61 -6.66 -2.46 -5.23
C ARG A 61 -6.42 -2.04 -3.78
N ARG A 62 -7.38 -2.37 -2.93
CA ARG A 62 -7.26 -2.17 -1.48
C ARG A 62 -6.48 -3.31 -0.85
N LEU A 63 -5.53 -2.96 0.00
CA LEU A 63 -4.73 -3.90 0.80
C LEU A 63 -4.85 -3.55 2.27
N LYS A 64 -5.33 -4.50 3.07
CA LYS A 64 -5.39 -4.34 4.53
C LYS A 64 -4.01 -4.66 5.12
N THR A 65 -3.41 -3.67 5.76
CA THR A 65 -2.13 -3.81 6.46
C THR A 65 -2.34 -3.74 7.97
N VAL A 66 -1.27 -3.90 8.75
CA VAL A 66 -1.32 -3.80 10.22
C VAL A 66 -1.58 -2.35 10.67
N ILE A 67 -1.19 -1.35 9.88
CA ILE A 67 -1.35 0.07 10.21
C ILE A 67 -2.66 0.67 9.72
N GLY A 68 -3.26 0.08 8.67
CA GLY A 68 -4.47 0.58 8.02
C GLY A 68 -4.70 -0.03 6.63
N GLU A 69 -5.82 0.33 6.00
CA GLU A 69 -6.09 -0.02 4.61
C GLU A 69 -5.37 0.99 3.70
N ILE A 70 -4.57 0.49 2.75
CA ILE A 70 -3.93 1.30 1.71
C ILE A 70 -4.56 1.01 0.34
N THR A 71 -4.60 2.02 -0.52
CA THR A 71 -5.10 1.93 -1.89
C THR A 71 -3.95 1.91 -2.88
N LEU A 72 -3.74 0.76 -3.49
CA LEU A 72 -2.68 0.56 -4.47
C LEU A 72 -3.19 0.84 -5.87
N ARG A 73 -2.45 1.67 -6.60
CA ARG A 73 -2.67 1.99 -8.01
C ARG A 73 -1.75 1.11 -8.86
N VAL A 74 -2.14 -0.14 -9.10
CA VAL A 74 -1.29 -1.07 -9.84
C VAL A 74 -1.27 -0.68 -11.33
N PRO A 75 -0.11 -0.35 -11.93
CA PRO A 75 -0.02 0.05 -13.34
C PRO A 75 -0.59 -1.01 -14.30
N LYS A 76 -1.26 -0.52 -15.36
CA LYS A 76 -1.68 -1.33 -16.52
C LYS A 76 -0.69 -1.13 -17.65
N LEU A 77 -0.03 -2.21 -18.04
CA LEU A 77 0.82 -2.25 -19.23
C LEU A 77 -0.02 -2.64 -20.46
N ARG A 78 0.39 -2.19 -21.64
CA ARG A 78 -0.26 -2.56 -22.91
C ARG A 78 0.27 -3.86 -23.45
N GLU A 79 1.58 -4.03 -23.32
CA GLU A 79 2.31 -5.23 -23.66
C GLU A 79 2.84 -5.76 -22.31
N ASP A 80 2.51 -7.02 -21.98
CA ASP A 80 2.78 -7.68 -20.70
C ASP A 80 1.85 -7.31 -19.51
N THR A 81 2.00 -8.02 -18.39
CA THR A 81 1.21 -7.87 -17.16
C THR A 81 2.12 -7.54 -15.97
N TYR A 82 1.93 -6.36 -15.38
CA TYR A 82 2.56 -6.00 -14.12
C TYR A 82 1.76 -6.51 -12.90
N PHE A 83 2.45 -7.20 -11.99
CA PHE A 83 1.93 -7.63 -10.69
C PHE A 83 2.96 -7.39 -9.56
N PRO A 84 2.60 -6.65 -8.49
CA PRO A 84 3.55 -6.28 -7.44
C PRO A 84 3.75 -7.40 -6.40
N GLU A 85 4.51 -8.45 -6.75
CA GLU A 85 4.75 -9.63 -5.90
C GLU A 85 5.43 -9.29 -4.57
N ARG A 86 6.27 -8.25 -4.56
CA ARG A 86 6.97 -7.78 -3.35
C ARG A 86 6.02 -7.20 -2.31
N VAL A 87 4.88 -6.67 -2.75
CA VAL A 87 3.88 -6.02 -1.88
C VAL A 87 2.80 -7.01 -1.46
N MET A 88 2.40 -7.93 -2.34
CA MET A 88 1.28 -8.84 -2.05
C MET A 88 1.36 -10.16 -2.81
N ARG A 89 0.73 -11.18 -2.23
CA ARG A 89 0.50 -12.45 -2.93
C ARG A 89 -0.68 -12.36 -3.90
N PRO A 90 -0.67 -13.16 -4.99
CA PRO A 90 -1.84 -13.32 -5.85
C PRO A 90 -3.11 -13.57 -5.04
N TYR A 91 -4.18 -12.87 -5.39
CA TYR A 91 -5.50 -12.92 -4.74
C TYR A 91 -5.57 -12.51 -3.24
N SER A 92 -4.45 -12.15 -2.59
CA SER A 92 -4.47 -11.70 -1.19
C SER A 92 -5.05 -10.29 -1.03
N ARG A 93 -5.90 -10.07 -0.03
CA ARG A 93 -6.40 -8.74 0.36
C ARG A 93 -5.73 -8.21 1.63
N VAL A 94 -4.80 -8.97 2.18
CA VAL A 94 -4.11 -8.66 3.44
C VAL A 94 -2.60 -8.73 3.23
N ASP A 95 -1.88 -7.89 3.95
CA ASP A 95 -0.43 -7.95 4.06
C ASP A 95 0.03 -9.21 4.79
N ARG A 96 1.24 -9.68 4.47
CA ARG A 96 1.89 -10.83 5.11
C ARG A 96 2.08 -10.62 6.61
N ALA A 97 2.38 -9.39 7.06
CA ALA A 97 2.54 -9.14 8.49
C ALA A 97 1.24 -9.38 9.26
N MET A 98 0.09 -8.99 8.68
CA MET A 98 -1.23 -9.25 9.26
C MET A 98 -1.50 -10.74 9.46
N VAL A 99 -1.17 -11.57 8.45
CA VAL A 99 -1.28 -13.04 8.55
C VAL A 99 -0.41 -13.56 9.70
N GLY A 100 0.82 -13.05 9.84
CA GLY A 100 1.73 -13.43 10.93
C GLY A 100 1.20 -13.07 12.31
N VAL A 101 0.56 -11.90 12.47
CA VAL A 101 -0.07 -11.47 13.73
C VAL A 101 -1.20 -12.42 14.13
N VAL A 102 -2.08 -12.78 13.19
CA VAL A 102 -3.18 -13.72 13.44
C VAL A 102 -2.65 -15.10 13.81
N SER A 103 -1.69 -15.64 13.04
CA SER A 103 -1.07 -16.94 13.32
C SER A 103 -0.41 -16.97 14.70
N LYS A 104 0.34 -15.92 15.07
CA LYS A 104 1.01 -15.83 16.37
C LYS A 104 0.01 -15.74 17.52
N SER A 105 -1.08 -15.01 17.34
CA SER A 105 -2.15 -14.89 18.34
C SER A 105 -2.83 -16.23 18.61
N TYR A 106 -3.05 -17.05 17.56
CA TYR A 106 -3.59 -18.39 17.69
C TYR A 106 -2.64 -19.33 18.45
N VAL A 107 -1.34 -19.32 18.10
CA VAL A 107 -0.31 -20.11 18.81
C VAL A 107 -0.21 -19.71 20.28
N ASN A 108 -0.43 -18.45 20.61
CA ASN A 108 -0.46 -17.94 21.98
C ASN A 108 -1.75 -18.31 22.75
N GLY A 109 -2.64 -19.12 22.17
CA GLY A 109 -3.84 -19.64 22.84
C GLY A 109 -5.03 -18.67 22.85
N MET A 110 -5.02 -17.62 22.02
CA MET A 110 -6.21 -16.79 21.87
C MET A 110 -7.29 -17.52 21.08
N SER A 111 -8.53 -17.47 21.56
CA SER A 111 -9.67 -17.99 20.81
C SER A 111 -9.90 -17.18 19.54
N THR A 112 -10.40 -17.83 18.48
CA THR A 112 -10.67 -17.18 17.18
C THR A 112 -11.62 -15.99 17.31
N ARG A 113 -12.64 -16.07 18.18
CA ARG A 113 -13.54 -14.96 18.49
C ARG A 113 -12.83 -13.77 19.17
N LYS A 114 -11.86 -14.06 20.04
CA LYS A 114 -11.07 -13.01 20.69
C LYS A 114 -10.15 -12.33 19.69
N ILE A 115 -9.57 -13.10 18.76
CA ILE A 115 -8.77 -12.57 17.65
C ILE A 115 -9.65 -11.68 16.76
N GLU A 116 -10.82 -12.17 16.34
CA GLU A 116 -11.76 -11.42 15.50
C GLU A 116 -12.25 -10.11 16.15
N LYS A 117 -12.40 -10.08 17.48
CA LYS A 117 -12.80 -8.87 18.21
C LYS A 117 -11.71 -7.77 18.20
N VAL A 118 -10.45 -8.15 18.06
CA VAL A 118 -9.30 -7.22 18.14
C VAL A 118 -8.79 -6.82 16.75
N ALA A 119 -9.10 -7.64 15.73
CA ALA A 119 -8.80 -7.38 14.33
C ALA A 119 -9.70 -6.28 13.74
#